data_AF-A0A7V9TUD1-F1
#
_entry.id   AF-A0A7V9TUD1-F1
#
_cell.length_a   1.000
_cell.length_b   1.000
_cell.length_c   1.000
_cell.angle_alpha   90.00
_cell.angle_beta   90.00
_cell.angle_gamma   90.00
#
_symmetry.space_group_name_H-M   'P 1'
#
loop_
_entity.id
_entity.type
_entity.pdbx_description
1 polymer ?
#
loop_
_entity_poly.entity_id
_entity_poly.type
_entity_poly.pdbx_seq_one_letter_code
_entity_poly.pdbx_strand_id
1 'polypeptide(L)'
;MSKIANLSGYYPALVLDAKQNVHLVWEQRVGGEPEYSIFYARRAGKKWTAPVCISGAARYAEVPDIAYRAGRIVVSFQSRRPDNVMELHLVESTDGGETWSK
;
A
#
# COMPACT_ATOMS: atom_id res chain seq x y z
N MET A 1 -9.59 7.82 20.42
CA MET A 1 -9.23 7.64 19.00
C MET A 1 -7.75 7.99 18.84
N SER A 2 -6.96 7.19 18.13
CA SER A 2 -5.51 7.42 17.95
C SER A 2 -5.20 7.67 16.47
N LYS A 3 -4.54 8.80 16.18
CA LYS A 3 -4.08 9.16 14.83
C LYS A 3 -2.84 8.32 14.47
N ILE A 4 -2.88 7.62 13.34
CA ILE A 4 -1.73 6.88 12.81
C ILE A 4 -0.94 7.87 11.92
N ALA A 5 -0.05 8.64 12.55
CA ALA A 5 0.85 9.63 11.93
C ALA A 5 0.18 10.79 11.15
N ASN A 6 0.96 11.80 10.73
CA ASN A 6 0.52 12.89 9.85
C ASN A 6 0.45 12.41 8.39
N LEU A 7 -0.19 11.26 8.15
CA LEU A 7 -0.34 10.69 6.81
C LEU A 7 -1.60 11.26 6.17
N SER A 8 -1.43 11.96 5.05
CA SER A 8 -2.51 12.44 4.20
C SER A 8 -2.86 11.33 3.21
N GLY A 9 -3.69 10.38 3.64
CA GLY A 9 -4.04 9.21 2.86
C GLY A 9 -5.55 9.02 2.70
N TYR A 10 -5.94 8.38 1.60
CA TYR A 10 -7.32 8.00 1.29
C TYR A 10 -7.41 6.48 1.09
N TYR A 11 -8.65 5.96 1.11
CA TYR A 11 -8.99 4.55 0.87
C TYR A 11 -8.06 3.55 1.58
N PRO A 12 -7.93 3.60 2.92
CA PRO A 12 -7.08 2.67 3.64
C PRO A 12 -7.68 1.26 3.64
N ALA A 13 -6.83 0.25 3.44
CA ALA A 13 -7.16 -1.16 3.62
C ALA A 13 -6.11 -1.82 4.52
N LEU A 14 -6.52 -2.79 5.35
CA LEU A 14 -5.60 -3.47 6.26
C LEU A 14 -5.90 -4.96 6.43
N VAL A 15 -4.85 -5.72 6.74
CA VAL A 15 -4.92 -7.12 7.16
C VAL A 15 -3.99 -7.38 8.35
N LEU A 16 -4.24 -8.49 9.03
CA LEU A 16 -3.35 -9.01 10.08
C LEU A 16 -2.57 -10.20 9.54
N ASP A 17 -1.28 -10.28 9.88
CA ASP A 17 -0.50 -11.50 9.65
C ASP A 17 -0.71 -12.55 10.75
N ALA A 18 -0.09 -13.72 10.60
CA ALA A 18 -0.16 -14.79 11.59
C ALA A 18 0.40 -14.40 12.98
N LYS A 19 1.21 -13.34 13.07
CA LYS A 19 1.79 -12.80 14.32
C LYS A 19 1.00 -11.59 14.85
N GLN A 20 -0.18 -11.30 14.28
CA GLN A 20 -1.01 -10.14 14.64
C GLN A 20 -0.32 -8.79 14.34
N ASN A 21 0.66 -8.75 13.44
CA ASN A 21 1.17 -7.51 12.90
C ASN A 21 0.14 -6.92 11.94
N VAL A 22 0.00 -5.59 11.95
CA VAL A 22 -0.90 -4.89 11.03
C VAL A 22 -0.14 -4.58 9.76
N HIS A 23 -0.73 -4.91 8.62
CA HIS A 23 -0.31 -4.47 7.30
C HIS A 23 -1.34 -3.46 6.80
N LEU A 24 -0.91 -2.22 6.56
CA LEU A 24 -1.78 -1.14 6.13
C LEU A 24 -1.33 -0.66 4.76
N VAL A 25 -2.30 -0.49 3.85
CA VAL A 25 -2.11 0.19 2.57
C VAL A 25 -3.07 1.35 2.45
N TRP A 26 -2.67 2.37 1.70
CA TRP A 26 -3.48 3.56 1.42
C TRP A 26 -2.97 4.21 0.13
N GLU A 27 -3.82 5.04 -0.49
CA GLU A 27 -3.35 5.95 -1.53
C GLU A 27 -2.99 7.30 -0.92
N GLN A 28 -1.96 7.94 -1.44
CA GLN A 28 -1.50 9.24 -0.97
C GLN A 28 -0.90 10.04 -2.12
N ARG A 29 -1.10 11.37 -2.08
CA ARG A 29 -0.35 12.33 -2.90
C ARG A 29 0.97 12.67 -2.25
N VAL A 30 2.04 12.73 -3.03
CA VAL A 30 3.38 13.09 -2.56
C VAL A 30 3.73 14.47 -3.09
N GLY A 31 4.25 15.36 -2.23
CA GLY A 31 4.87 16.62 -2.69
C GLY A 31 3.94 17.63 -3.38
N GLY A 32 2.62 17.51 -3.25
CA GLY A 32 1.67 18.37 -3.98
C GLY A 32 1.41 17.93 -5.42
N GLU A 33 1.95 16.79 -5.84
CA GLU A 33 1.68 16.19 -7.14
C GLU A 33 0.18 15.85 -7.29
N PRO A 34 -0.38 15.97 -8.51
CA PRO A 34 -1.78 15.64 -8.76
C PRO A 34 -2.04 14.13 -8.71
N GLU A 35 -1.00 13.31 -8.84
CA GLU A 35 -1.10 11.86 -8.97
C GLU A 35 -1.02 11.16 -7.61
N TYR A 36 -1.85 10.12 -7.46
CA TYR A 36 -1.81 9.24 -6.30
C TYR A 36 -0.80 8.11 -6.50
N SER A 37 -0.22 7.68 -5.40
CA SER A 37 0.60 6.48 -5.30
C SER A 37 0.13 5.61 -4.14
N ILE A 38 0.38 4.30 -4.24
CA ILE A 38 0.03 3.36 -3.17
C ILE A 38 1.20 3.26 -2.20
N PHE A 39 0.89 3.49 -0.93
CA PHE A 39 1.83 3.36 0.16
C PHE A 39 1.47 2.20 1.06
N TYR A 40 2.50 1.68 1.71
CA TYR A 40 2.42 0.59 2.67
C TYR A 40 3.20 0.90 3.95
N ALA A 41 2.69 0.44 5.08
CA ALA A 41 3.41 0.37 6.34
C ALA A 41 2.95 -0.83 7.17
N ARG A 42 3.88 -1.41 7.95
CA ARG A 42 3.57 -2.46 8.93
C ARG A 42 3.69 -1.97 10.35
N ARG A 43 2.85 -2.52 11.24
CA ARG A 43 2.94 -2.32 12.69
C ARG A 43 3.23 -3.63 13.40
N ALA A 44 4.38 -3.70 14.06
CA ALA A 44 4.69 -4.77 15.01
C ALA A 44 4.53 -4.24 16.44
N GLY A 45 3.55 -4.79 17.17
CA GLY A 45 3.14 -4.27 18.48
C GLY A 45 2.66 -2.82 18.39
N LYS A 46 3.45 -1.88 18.95
CA LYS A 46 3.14 -0.43 18.97
C LYS A 46 3.94 0.41 17.97
N LYS A 47 4.88 -0.19 17.22
CA LYS A 47 5.79 0.55 16.32
C LYS A 47 5.40 0.34 14.87
N TRP A 48 5.21 1.44 14.14
CA TRP A 48 5.03 1.45 12.69
C TRP A 48 6.38 1.53 11.97
N THR A 49 6.49 0.92 10.80
CA THR A 49 7.58 1.22 9.86
C THR A 49 7.35 2.57 9.19
N ALA A 50 8.41 3.13 8.59
CA ALA A 50 8.24 4.23 7.66
C ALA A 50 7.36 3.77 6.46
N PRO A 51 6.50 4.64 5.93
CA PRO A 51 5.78 4.38 4.70
C PRO A 51 6.72 4.09 3.53
N VAL A 52 6.37 3.10 2.71
CA VAL A 52 7.07 2.77 1.47
C VAL A 52 6.09 2.87 0.30
N CYS A 53 6.49 3.52 -0.78
CA CYS A 53 5.72 3.52 -2.03
C CYS A 53 5.86 2.17 -2.72
N ILE A 54 4.73 1.50 -2.98
CA ILE A 54 4.68 0.15 -3.57
C ILE A 54 4.06 0.13 -4.97
N SER A 55 3.54 1.26 -5.47
CA SER A 55 3.03 1.37 -6.84
C SER A 55 4.13 1.62 -7.90
N GLY A 56 5.39 1.78 -7.49
CA GLY A 56 6.52 1.98 -8.41
C GLY A 56 6.32 3.21 -9.31
N ALA A 57 6.44 3.01 -10.62
CA ALA A 57 6.25 4.04 -11.64
C ALA A 57 4.79 4.15 -12.16
N ALA A 58 3.85 3.39 -11.57
CA ALA A 58 2.45 3.46 -11.96
C ALA A 58 1.87 4.85 -11.63
N ARG A 59 1.21 5.44 -12.62
CA ARG A 59 0.57 6.76 -12.49
C ARG A 59 -0.87 6.59 -12.06
N TYR A 60 -1.37 7.53 -11.26
CA TYR A 60 -2.73 7.48 -10.69
C TYR A 60 -3.03 6.12 -10.05
N ALA A 61 -2.11 5.66 -9.19
CA ALA A 61 -2.30 4.41 -8.49
C ALA A 61 -3.25 4.64 -7.30
N GLU A 62 -4.41 4.00 -7.34
CA GLU A 62 -5.57 4.35 -6.51
C GLU A 62 -6.32 3.10 -6.01
N VAL A 63 -7.18 3.32 -5.01
CA VAL A 63 -8.14 2.36 -4.46
C VAL A 63 -7.49 0.99 -4.15
N PRO A 64 -6.51 0.96 -3.23
CA PRO A 64 -5.82 -0.28 -2.93
C PRO A 64 -6.70 -1.25 -2.13
N ASP A 65 -6.47 -2.54 -2.33
CA ASP A 65 -6.94 -3.60 -1.45
C ASP A 65 -5.79 -4.54 -1.10
N ILE A 66 -5.88 -5.25 0.03
CA ILE A 66 -4.80 -6.08 0.56
C ILE A 66 -5.31 -7.41 1.12
N ALA A 67 -4.57 -8.48 0.80
CA ALA A 67 -4.80 -9.81 1.34
C ALA A 67 -3.52 -10.39 1.95
N TYR A 68 -3.68 -11.23 2.98
CA TYR A 68 -2.60 -12.01 3.57
C TYR A 68 -2.97 -13.49 3.60
N ARG A 69 -2.04 -14.35 3.18
CA ARG A 69 -2.16 -15.81 3.34
C ARG A 69 -0.79 -16.48 3.41
N ALA A 70 -0.55 -17.25 4.46
CA ALA A 70 0.63 -18.12 4.61
C ALA A 70 1.98 -17.43 4.32
N GLY A 71 2.18 -16.22 4.86
CA GLY A 71 3.41 -15.45 4.67
C GLY A 71 3.47 -14.60 3.39
N ARG A 72 2.51 -14.75 2.48
CA ARG A 72 2.36 -13.92 1.28
C ARG A 72 1.39 -12.78 1.55
N ILE A 73 1.81 -11.56 1.22
CA ILE A 73 0.98 -10.35 1.20
C ILE A 73 0.77 -10.00 -0.27
N VAL A 74 -0.47 -9.75 -0.68
CA VAL A 74 -0.80 -9.30 -2.04
C VAL A 74 -1.60 -8.02 -1.92
N VAL A 75 -1.23 -7.02 -2.71
CA VAL A 75 -1.91 -5.73 -2.80
C VAL A 75 -2.36 -5.53 -4.23
N SER A 76 -3.65 -5.25 -4.42
CA SER A 76 -4.18 -4.82 -5.71
C SER A 76 -4.41 -3.32 -5.72
N PHE A 77 -4.25 -2.67 -6.87
CA PHE A 77 -4.62 -1.27 -7.07
C PHE A 77 -4.93 -1.02 -8.54
N GLN A 78 -5.72 0.03 -8.81
CA GLN A 78 -5.92 0.50 -10.18
C GLN A 78 -4.82 1.51 -10.54
N SER A 79 -4.42 1.56 -11.81
CA SER A 79 -3.54 2.61 -12.33
C SER A 79 -3.99 3.09 -13.70
N ARG A 80 -3.51 4.27 -14.10
CA ARG A 80 -3.82 4.87 -15.41
C ARG A 80 -2.60 4.84 -16.32
N ARG A 81 -2.74 4.15 -17.45
CA ARG A 81 -1.78 4.21 -18.55
C ARG A 81 -1.72 5.61 -19.19
N PRO A 82 -0.65 5.93 -19.93
CA PRO A 82 -0.56 7.18 -20.70
C PRO A 82 -1.69 7.40 -21.73
N ASP A 83 -2.33 6.33 -22.22
CA ASP A 83 -3.46 6.36 -23.16
C ASP A 83 -4.84 6.48 -22.48
N ASN A 84 -4.87 6.77 -21.17
CA ASN A 84 -6.06 6.89 -20.32
C ASN A 84 -6.85 5.59 -20.09
N VAL A 85 -6.31 4.43 -20.44
CA VAL A 85 -6.92 3.15 -20.07
C VAL A 85 -6.57 2.79 -18.62
N MET A 86 -7.56 2.32 -17.86
CA MET A 86 -7.35 1.82 -16.50
C MET A 86 -6.82 0.40 -16.54
N GLU A 87 -5.79 0.12 -15.74
CA GLU A 87 -5.22 -1.20 -15.53
C GLU A 87 -5.33 -1.61 -14.06
N LEU A 88 -5.46 -2.91 -13.82
CA LEU A 88 -5.36 -3.50 -12.49
C LEU A 88 -3.96 -4.07 -12.32
N HIS A 89 -3.32 -3.69 -11.21
CA HIS A 89 -2.00 -4.17 -10.85
C HIS A 89 -2.07 -5.00 -9.57
N LEU A 90 -1.12 -5.93 -9.45
CA LEU A 90 -0.83 -6.66 -8.23
C LEU A 90 0.63 -6.45 -7.89
N VAL A 91 0.90 -6.16 -6.62
CA VAL A 91 2.24 -6.25 -6.04
C VAL A 91 2.19 -7.16 -4.84
N GLU A 92 3.24 -7.93 -4.64
CA GLU A 92 3.29 -8.91 -3.56
C GLU A 92 4.58 -8.87 -2.77
N SER A 93 4.51 -9.35 -1.54
CA SER A 93 5.65 -9.55 -0.66
C SER A 93 5.60 -10.94 -0.04
N THR A 94 6.75 -11.59 0.02
CA THR A 94 6.95 -12.90 0.67
C THR A 94 7.90 -12.84 1.86
N ASP A 95 8.35 -11.63 2.24
CA ASP A 95 9.32 -11.38 3.32
C ASP A 95 8.73 -10.50 4.45
N GLY A 96 7.40 -10.50 4.58
CA GLY A 96 6.71 -9.73 5.61
C GLY A 96 6.62 -8.23 5.29
N GLY A 97 6.62 -7.89 4.01
CA GLY A 97 6.50 -6.52 3.49
C GLY A 97 7.79 -5.73 3.59
N GLU A 98 8.95 -6.39 3.51
CA GLU A 98 10.25 -5.72 3.41
C GLU A 98 10.58 -5.39 1.96
N THR A 99 10.28 -6.29 1.04
CA THR A 99 10.38 -6.06 -0.40
C THR A 99 9.07 -6.41 -1.11
N TRP A 100 8.88 -5.81 -2.29
CA TRP A 100 7.69 -5.95 -3.12
C TRP A 100 8.08 -6.31 -4.55
N SER A 101 7.25 -7.09 -5.23
CA SER A 101 7.40 -7.38 -6.65
C SER A 101 7.36 -6.10 -7.49
N LYS A 102 8.07 -6.10 -8.62
CA LYS A 102 8.04 -5.01 -9.60
C LYS A 102 6.88 -5.17 -10.58
#